data_AF-A0A923KYT9-F1
#
_entry.id   AF-A0A923KYT9-F1
#
_cell.length_a   1.000
_cell.length_b   1.000
_cell.length_c   1.000
_cell.angle_alpha   90.00
_cell.angle_beta   90.00
_cell.angle_gamma   90.00
#
_symmetry.space_group_name_H-M   'P 1'
#
loop_
_entity.id
_entity.type
_entity.pdbx_description
1 polymer ?
#
loop_
_entity_poly.entity_id
_entity_poly.type
_entity_poly.pdbx_seq_one_letter_code
_entity_poly.pdbx_strand_id
1 'polypeptide(L)' 'MSHILAAILEYVRIRPNACDTTEGIHNWWIDWKGEIESTILTQRALEHLEANGDMQRVTLGGRTLWRLNKGDSEH' A
#
# COMPACT_ATOMS: atom_id res chain seq x y z
N MET A 1 -5.13 -6.33 11.07
CA MET A 1 -3.89 -6.15 10.25
C MET A 1 -3.78 -7.13 9.08
N SER A 2 -3.96 -8.45 9.23
CA SER A 2 -3.82 -9.41 8.11
C SER A 2 -4.74 -9.12 6.91
N HIS A 3 -6.00 -8.73 7.16
CA HIS A 3 -6.92 -8.36 6.07
C HIS A 3 -6.52 -7.07 5.34
N ILE A 4 -5.88 -6.11 6.03
CA ILE A 4 -5.38 -4.87 5.43
C ILE A 4 -4.25 -5.19 4.45
N LEU A 5 -3.32 -6.06 4.85
CA LEU A 5 -2.24 -6.54 3.99
C LEU A 5 -2.81 -7.19 2.72
N ALA A 6 -3.77 -8.10 2.88
CA ALA A 6 -4.41 -8.78 1.78
C ALA A 6 -5.14 -7.81 0.83
N ALA A 7 -5.88 -6.83 1.38
CA ALA A 7 -6.60 -5.85 0.59
C ALA A 7 -5.65 -4.96 -0.24
N ILE A 8 -4.56 -4.47 0.37
CA ILE A 8 -3.55 -3.67 -0.33
C ILE A 8 -2.89 -4.48 -1.44
N LEU A 9 -2.45 -5.71 -1.14
CA LEU A 9 -1.82 -6.60 -2.12
C LEU A 9 -2.75 -6.95 -3.28
N GLU A 10 -4.01 -7.27 -3.00
CA GLU A 10 -5.01 -7.55 -4.02
C GLU A 10 -5.21 -6.34 -4.93
N TYR A 11 -5.32 -5.14 -4.36
CA TYR A 11 -5.49 -3.91 -5.11
C TYR A 11 -4.33 -3.66 -6.08
N VAL A 12 -3.08 -3.74 -5.60
CA VAL A 12 -1.90 -3.49 -6.45
C VAL A 12 -1.64 -4.61 -7.46
N ARG A 13 -2.05 -5.85 -7.16
CA ARG A 13 -1.98 -6.96 -8.13
C ARG A 13 -2.90 -6.71 -9.33
N ILE A 14 -4.08 -6.13 -9.12
CA ILE A 14 -5.01 -5.76 -10.19
C ILE A 14 -4.56 -4.47 -10.88
N ARG A 15 -3.92 -3.56 -10.14
CA ARG A 15 -3.48 -2.24 -10.62
C ARG A 15 -1.99 -2.02 -10.32
N PRO A 16 -1.06 -2.65 -11.07
CA PRO A 16 0.38 -2.63 -10.76
C PRO A 16 1.06 -1.27 -10.95
N ASN A 17 0.34 -0.30 -11.54
CA ASN A 17 0.80 1.09 -11.68
C ASN A 17 0.17 2.02 -10.63
N ALA A 18 -0.65 1.50 -9.71
CA ALA A 18 -1.24 2.29 -8.64
C ALA A 18 -0.16 2.83 -7.71
N CYS A 19 -0.34 4.07 -7.29
CA CYS A 19 0.57 4.80 -6.42
C CYS A 19 -0.26 5.83 -5.65
N ASP A 20 -0.17 5.84 -4.32
CA ASP A 20 -0.96 6.78 -3.50
C ASP A 20 -0.31 7.01 -2.12
N THR A 21 -0.81 8.00 -1.37
CA THR A 21 -0.41 8.21 0.03
C THR A 21 -1.07 7.18 0.95
N THR A 22 -0.59 7.06 2.20
CA THR A 22 -1.22 6.20 3.21
C THR A 22 -2.71 6.51 3.38
N GLU A 23 -3.09 7.79 3.36
CA GLU A 23 -4.49 8.23 3.45
C GLU A 23 -5.29 7.84 2.20
N GLY A 24 -4.72 7.98 1.01
CA GLY A 24 -5.37 7.57 -0.23
C GLY A 24 -5.61 6.06 -0.28
N ILE A 25 -4.60 5.27 0.10
CA ILE A 25 -4.72 3.81 0.23
C ILE A 25 -5.80 3.44 1.25
N HIS A 26 -5.78 4.08 2.41
CA HIS A 26 -6.76 3.85 3.46
C HIS A 26 -8.20 4.10 2.97
N ASN A 27 -8.43 5.19 2.25
CA ASN A 27 -9.78 5.59 1.84
C ASN A 27 -10.28 4.88 0.59
N TRP A 28 -9.38 4.48 -0.33
CA TRP A 28 -9.78 4.06 -1.69
C TRP A 28 -9.35 2.66 -2.08
N TRP A 29 -8.33 2.08 -1.43
CA TRP A 29 -7.80 0.78 -1.83
C TRP A 29 -8.40 -0.36 -1.00
N ILE A 30 -8.75 -0.07 0.25
CA ILE A 30 -9.25 -1.06 1.19
C ILE A 30 -10.78 -1.01 1.19
N ASP A 31 -11.42 -2.14 0.91
CA ASP A 31 -12.85 -2.30 1.13
C ASP A 31 -13.12 -2.68 2.59
N TRP A 32 -13.45 -1.68 3.40
CA TRP A 32 -13.68 -1.82 4.83
C TRP A 32 -14.97 -2.56 5.22
N LYS A 33 -15.86 -2.88 4.25
CA LYS A 33 -17.16 -3.54 4.53
C LYS A 33 -17.99 -2.88 5.65
N GLY A 34 -17.81 -1.57 5.85
CA GLY A 34 -18.52 -0.77 6.85
C GLY A 34 -17.78 -0.54 8.17
N GLU A 35 -16.66 -1.23 8.43
CA GLU A 35 -15.86 -1.05 9.64
C GLU A 35 -14.49 -0.47 9.29
N ILE A 36 -14.43 0.85 9.18
CA ILE A 36 -13.18 1.57 8.87
C ILE A 36 -12.27 1.54 10.10
N GLU A 37 -11.08 0.95 9.95
CA GLU A 37 -10.08 0.95 11.02
C GLU A 37 -9.27 2.26 11.05
N SER A 38 -8.31 2.37 11.98
CA SER A 38 -7.41 3.52 12.02
C SER A 38 -6.42 3.51 10.86
N THR A 39 -6.15 4.68 10.28
CA THR A 39 -5.07 4.89 9.29
C THR A 39 -3.69 4.45 9.82
N ILE A 40 -3.48 4.42 11.14
CA ILE A 40 -2.24 3.89 11.76
C ILE A 40 -2.04 2.41 11.40
N LEU A 41 -3.11 1.62 11.30
CA LEU A 41 -3.02 0.21 10.93
C LEU A 41 -2.70 0.04 9.44
N THR A 42 -3.19 0.94 8.58
CA THR A 42 -2.76 1.01 7.18
C THR A 42 -1.28 1.37 7.05
N GLN A 43 -0.78 2.35 7.81
CA GLN A 43 0.64 2.71 7.83
C GLN A 43 1.52 1.51 8.23
N ARG A 44 1.19 0.83 9.33
CA ARG A 44 1.92 -0.36 9.78
C ARG A 44 1.88 -1.51 8.78
N ALA A 45 0.75 -1.68 8.09
CA ALA A 45 0.62 -2.68 7.04
C ALA A 45 1.55 -2.36 5.86
N LEU A 46 1.62 -1.10 5.43
CA LEU A 46 2.51 -0.67 4.34
C LEU A 46 4.00 -0.83 4.71
N GLU A 47 4.38 -0.48 5.94
CA GLU A 47 5.73 -0.72 6.47
C GLU A 47 6.09 -2.21 6.50
N HIS A 48 5.14 -3.08 6.85
CA HIS A 48 5.34 -4.52 6.82
C HIS A 48 5.52 -5.05 5.38
N LEU A 49 4.70 -4.59 4.44
CA LEU A 49 4.82 -4.97 3.02
C LEU A 49 6.12 -4.45 2.39
N GLU A 50 6.59 -3.28 2.82
CA GLU A 50 7.90 -2.76 2.43
C GLU A 50 9.04 -3.64 2.94
N ALA A 51 9.01 -4.02 4.22
CA ALA A 51 10.00 -4.91 4.81
C ALA A 51 10.05 -6.28 4.12
N ASN A 52 8.93 -6.75 3.57
CA ASN A 52 8.84 -7.99 2.80
C ASN A 52 9.19 -7.83 1.30
N GLY A 53 9.41 -6.59 0.85
CA GLY A 53 9.73 -6.30 -0.55
C GLY A 53 8.52 -6.31 -1.50
N ASP A 54 7.29 -6.34 -1.00
CA ASP A 54 6.06 -6.31 -1.82
C ASP A 54 5.70 -4.88 -2.26
N MET A 55 5.94 -3.91 -1.38
CA MET A 55 5.69 -2.49 -1.61
C MET A 55 6.97 -1.70 -1.49
N GLN A 56 7.01 -0.50 -2.08
CA GLN A 56 8.12 0.43 -1.91
C GLN A 56 7.60 1.83 -1.58
N ARG A 57 8.36 2.53 -0.74
CA ARG A 57 8.11 3.93 -0.40
C ARG A 57 8.84 4.85 -1.37
N VAL A 58 8.14 5.87 -1.88
CA VAL A 58 8.71 6.91 -2.75
C VAL A 58 8.36 8.27 -2.20
N THR A 59 9.36 9.14 -2.07
CA THR A 59 9.13 10.54 -1.70
C THR A 59 8.98 11.39 -2.96
N LEU A 60 7.81 12.03 -3.14
CA LEU A 60 7.53 12.91 -4.27
C LEU A 60 6.89 14.20 -3.78
N GLY A 61 7.49 15.35 -4.09
CA GLY A 61 6.94 16.66 -3.69
C GLY A 61 6.77 16.83 -2.18
N GLY A 62 7.65 16.22 -1.37
CA GLY A 62 7.56 16.23 0.09
C GLY A 62 6.51 15.29 0.69
N ARG A 63 5.82 14.50 -0.13
CA ARG A 63 4.84 13.50 0.32
C ARG A 63 5.41 12.10 0.18
N THR A 64 5.01 11.22 1.10
CA THR A 64 5.29 9.80 1.02
C THR A 64 4.20 9.11 0.22
N LEU A 65 4.59 8.46 -0.87
CA LEU A 65 3.75 7.63 -1.70
C LEU A 65 4.18 6.18 -1.62
N TRP A 66 3.23 5.29 -1.87
CA TRP A 66 3.39 3.85 -1.81
C TRP A 66 2.95 3.24 -3.13
N ARG A 67 3.80 2.36 -3.68
CA ARG A 67 3.53 1.64 -4.93
C ARG A 67 4.04 0.21 -4.85
N LEU A 68 3.57 -0.64 -5.77
CA LEU A 68 4.08 -1.99 -5.95
C LEU A 68 5.60 -1.97 -6.12
N ASN A 69 6.31 -2.83 -5.39
CA ASN A 69 7.70 -3.09 -5.70
C ASN A 69 7.76 -4.07 -6.87
N LYS A 70 8.12 -3.57 -8.06
CA LYS A 70 8.15 -4.40 -9.27
C LYS A 70 9.37 -5.32 -9.31
N GLY A 71 10.32 -5.14 -8.38
CA GLY A 71 11.69 -5.58 -8.55
C GLY A 71 12.31 -4.83 -9.73
N ASP A 72 13.50 -4.28 -9.58
CA ASP A 72 14.26 -3.95 -10.78
C ASP A 72 14.54 -5.29 -11.47
N SER A 73 13.81 -5.56 -12.56
CA SER A 73 14.28 -6.50 -13.56
C SER A 73 15.48 -5.81 -14.22
N GLU A 74 16.62 -5.84 -13.53
CA GLU A 74 17.92 -5.58 -14.15
C GLU A 74 18.14 -6.69 -15.18
N HIS A 75 17.93 -6.38 -16.45
CA HIS A 75 18.60 -6.97 -17.61
C HIS A 75 18.83 -5.85 -18.64
#